data_AF-A0A7D4W9A1-F1
#
_entry.id   AF-A0A7D4W9A1-F1
#
_cell.length_a   1.000
_cell.length_b   1.000
_cell.length_c   1.000
_cell.angle_alpha   90.00
_cell.angle_beta   90.00
_cell.angle_gamma   90.00
#
_symmetry.space_group_name_H-M   'P 1'
#
loop_
_entity.id
_entity.type
_entity.pdbx_description
1 polymer ?
#
loop_
_entity_poly.entity_id
_entity_poly.type
_entity_poly.pdbx_seq_one_letter_code
_entity_poly.pdbx_strand_id
1 'polypeptide(L)'
;LQFDSSHSTKLVSWNPNTTDCCTWGGVTCSINGQVIGLDLSNETISSGINDSSVLFNLKNLESLNLAENDFHLRKIPSRLGNLASLLYLNLSNSGFSGQIPGELSLLTRLDTLVLSSNKLEGEFPRSIFELQKLCILLLSSNNL
;
A
#
# COMPACT_ATOMS: atom_id res chain seq x y z
N LEU A 1 8.61 -9.16 6.35
CA LEU A 1 8.14 -9.28 4.95
C LEU A 1 8.78 -10.54 4.38
N GLN A 2 8.07 -11.26 3.52
CA GLN A 2 8.65 -12.35 2.74
C GLN A 2 8.81 -11.88 1.30
N PHE A 3 10.02 -11.97 0.77
CA PHE A 3 10.40 -11.54 -0.58
C PHE A 3 11.65 -12.32 -1.04
N ASP A 4 11.93 -12.34 -2.34
CA ASP A 4 13.14 -12.91 -2.91
C ASP A 4 14.26 -11.86 -2.96
N SER A 5 15.29 -12.05 -2.14
CA SER A 5 16.43 -11.13 -2.04
C SER A 5 17.30 -11.10 -3.29
N SER A 6 17.24 -12.12 -4.17
CA SER A 6 17.98 -12.13 -5.43
C SER A 6 17.38 -11.22 -6.51
N HIS A 7 16.08 -10.91 -6.39
CA HIS A 7 15.34 -10.03 -7.30
C HIS A 7 15.08 -8.64 -6.72
N SER A 8 15.19 -8.49 -5.39
CA SER A 8 14.97 -7.22 -4.70
C SER A 8 16.02 -6.17 -5.08
N THR A 9 15.55 -4.96 -5.38
CA THR A 9 16.40 -3.80 -5.67
C THR A 9 16.45 -2.81 -4.50
N LYS A 10 15.45 -2.86 -3.61
CA LYS A 10 15.28 -1.93 -2.50
C LYS A 10 15.46 -2.63 -1.15
N LEU A 11 14.66 -3.67 -0.88
CA LEU A 11 14.60 -4.34 0.42
C LEU A 11 15.91 -5.04 0.80
N VAL A 12 16.65 -5.55 -0.19
CA VAL A 12 17.95 -6.23 0.05
C VAL A 12 18.98 -5.32 0.71
N SER A 13 18.88 -4.00 0.52
CA SER A 13 19.81 -3.02 1.10
C SER A 13 19.34 -2.46 2.45
N TRP A 14 18.17 -2.85 2.93
CA TRP A 14 17.63 -2.36 4.20
C TRP A 14 18.43 -2.94 5.36
N ASN A 15 19.14 -2.07 6.07
CA ASN A 15 20.02 -2.48 7.16
C ASN A 15 19.39 -2.15 8.52
N PRO A 16 18.88 -3.16 9.27
CA PRO A 16 18.23 -2.92 10.56
C PRO A 16 19.18 -2.42 11.64
N ASN A 17 20.50 -2.48 11.42
CA ASN A 17 21.50 -1.94 12.34
C ASN A 17 21.75 -0.44 12.16
N THR A 18 21.16 0.18 11.12
CA THR A 18 21.21 1.63 10.92
C THR A 18 20.03 2.31 11.59
N THR A 19 20.25 3.46 12.21
CA THR A 19 19.19 4.25 12.85
C THR A 19 18.44 5.14 11.86
N ASP A 20 19.04 5.42 10.70
CA ASP A 20 18.48 6.31 9.68
C ASP A 20 17.90 5.52 8.50
N CYS A 21 16.61 5.22 8.59
CA CYS A 21 15.86 4.55 7.54
C CYS A 21 15.58 5.44 6.31
N CYS A 22 15.84 6.74 6.37
CA CYS A 22 15.60 7.65 5.24
C CYS A 22 16.59 7.45 4.09
N THR A 23 17.66 6.68 4.33
CA THR A 23 18.62 6.26 3.30
C THR A 23 18.23 4.95 2.61
N TRP A 24 17.19 4.27 3.10
CA TRP A 24 16.78 2.97 2.59
C TRP A 24 16.07 3.10 1.23
N GLY A 25 16.35 2.18 0.31
CA GLY A 25 15.70 2.16 -0.99
C GLY A 25 14.17 2.13 -0.86
N GLY A 26 13.48 2.99 -1.61
CA GLY A 26 12.01 3.08 -1.56
C GLY A 26 11.45 3.85 -0.37
N VAL A 27 12.27 4.31 0.59
CA VAL A 27 11.79 5.16 1.70
C VAL A 27 11.97 6.63 1.34
N THR A 28 10.92 7.42 1.53
CA THR A 28 10.97 8.88 1.44
C THR A 28 10.62 9.49 2.78
N CYS A 29 11.46 10.40 3.26
CA CYS A 29 11.25 11.12 4.51
C CYS A 29 10.96 12.60 4.28
N SER A 30 10.20 13.20 5.20
CA SER A 30 10.06 14.64 5.29
C SER A 30 11.36 15.29 5.77
N ILE A 31 11.42 16.64 5.72
CA ILE A 31 12.56 17.41 6.25
C ILE A 31 12.84 17.15 7.75
N ASN A 32 11.82 16.70 8.49
CA ASN A 32 11.94 16.36 9.91
C ASN A 32 12.29 14.88 10.14
N GLY A 33 12.64 14.12 9.10
CA GLY A 33 13.01 12.70 9.19
C GLY A 33 11.84 11.74 9.40
N GLN A 34 10.59 12.17 9.20
CA GLN A 34 9.43 11.29 9.30
C GLN A 34 9.19 10.58 7.97
N VAL A 35 8.95 9.27 7.98
CA VAL A 35 8.60 8.51 6.78
C VAL A 35 7.25 8.98 6.24
N ILE A 36 7.26 9.53 5.02
CA ILE A 36 6.09 10.03 4.30
C ILE A 36 5.82 9.25 3.01
N GLY A 37 6.81 8.55 2.47
CA GLY A 37 6.64 7.73 1.28
C GLY A 37 7.28 6.36 1.46
N LEU A 38 6.57 5.34 0.99
CA LEU A 38 7.07 3.97 0.94
C LEU A 38 6.73 3.35 -0.41
N ASP A 39 7.74 3.23 -1.27
CA ASP A 39 7.66 2.55 -2.56
C ASP A 39 8.34 1.19 -2.51
N LEU A 40 7.54 0.14 -2.32
CA LEU A 40 7.95 -1.25 -2.37
C LEU A 40 7.40 -1.97 -3.60
N SER A 41 7.15 -1.23 -4.68
CA SER A 41 6.75 -1.85 -5.93
C SER A 41 7.85 -2.72 -6.52
N ASN A 42 7.46 -3.82 -7.17
CA ASN A 42 8.36 -4.76 -7.86
C ASN A 42 9.46 -5.35 -6.96
N GLU A 43 9.10 -5.75 -5.73
CA GLU A 43 10.04 -6.32 -4.76
C GLU A 43 9.73 -7.79 -4.44
N THR A 44 8.91 -8.47 -5.26
CA THR A 44 8.53 -9.89 -5.08
C THR A 44 7.89 -10.20 -3.72
N ILE A 45 7.26 -9.21 -3.08
CA ILE A 45 6.68 -9.37 -1.75
C ILE A 45 5.49 -10.31 -1.83
N SER A 46 5.49 -11.35 -1.01
CA SER A 46 4.43 -12.36 -0.97
C SER A 46 3.66 -12.44 0.36
N SER A 47 4.27 -11.95 1.44
CA SER A 47 3.63 -11.93 2.75
C SER A 47 4.25 -10.89 3.70
N GLY A 48 3.58 -10.70 4.85
CA GLY A 48 4.02 -9.79 5.92
C GLY A 48 3.29 -8.45 5.97
N ILE A 49 2.33 -8.22 5.08
CA ILE A 49 1.37 -7.11 5.14
C ILE A 49 -0.01 -7.69 5.46
N ASN A 50 -0.45 -7.52 6.71
CA ASN A 50 -1.74 -7.95 7.26
C ASN A 50 -2.17 -6.95 8.35
N ASP A 51 -3.37 -7.10 8.93
CA ASP A 51 -3.90 -6.15 9.91
C ASP A 51 -3.03 -5.93 11.17
N SER A 52 -2.07 -6.81 11.47
CA SER A 52 -1.13 -6.62 12.59
C SER A 52 0.18 -5.94 12.17
N SER A 53 0.36 -5.61 10.89
CA SER A 53 1.58 -5.00 10.38
C SER A 53 1.83 -3.60 10.96
N VAL A 54 3.07 -3.39 11.41
CA VAL A 54 3.54 -2.09 11.94
C VAL A 54 3.53 -0.97 10.89
N LEU A 55 3.43 -1.31 9.60
CA LEU A 55 3.22 -0.36 8.51
C LEU A 55 2.07 0.61 8.82
N PHE A 56 0.98 0.13 9.41
CA PHE A 56 -0.21 0.94 9.71
C PHE A 56 -0.05 1.89 10.92
N ASN A 57 1.14 1.90 11.53
CA ASN A 57 1.52 2.88 12.56
C ASN A 57 2.19 4.12 11.96
N LEU A 58 2.55 4.12 10.67
CA LEU A 58 3.15 5.29 10.00
C LEU A 58 2.08 6.36 9.70
N LYS A 59 1.66 7.10 10.73
CA LYS A 59 0.54 8.07 10.63
C LYS A 59 0.80 9.25 9.70
N ASN A 60 2.06 9.53 9.40
CA ASN A 60 2.47 10.57 8.47
C ASN A 60 2.71 10.05 7.05
N LEU A 61 2.42 8.77 6.76
CA LEU A 61 2.60 8.21 5.43
C LEU A 61 1.59 8.86 4.47
N GLU A 62 2.11 9.47 3.42
CA GLU A 62 1.37 10.18 2.36
C GLU A 62 1.32 9.35 1.07
N SER A 63 2.33 8.52 0.81
CA SER A 63 2.39 7.66 -0.37
C SER A 63 2.76 6.22 -0.01
N LEU A 64 1.94 5.27 -0.45
CA LEU A 64 2.21 3.84 -0.33
C LEU A 64 2.05 3.17 -1.70
N ASN A 65 3.15 2.60 -2.21
CA ASN A 65 3.17 1.83 -3.43
C ASN A 65 3.61 0.38 -3.14
N LEU A 66 2.69 -0.57 -3.35
CA LEU A 66 2.89 -2.01 -3.24
C LEU A 66 2.62 -2.73 -4.56
N ALA A 67 2.56 -1.99 -5.68
CA ALA A 67 2.26 -2.55 -6.99
C ALA A 67 3.30 -3.59 -7.43
N GLU A 68 2.95 -4.44 -8.41
CA GLU A 68 3.89 -5.40 -9.02
C GLU A 68 4.52 -6.36 -7.98
N ASN A 69 3.73 -6.83 -7.02
CA ASN A 69 4.15 -7.85 -6.04
C ASN A 69 3.30 -9.12 -6.20
N ASP A 70 3.42 -10.11 -5.32
CA ASP A 70 2.61 -11.34 -5.42
C ASP A 70 2.07 -11.77 -4.06
N PHE A 71 1.05 -11.07 -3.57
CA PHE A 71 0.40 -11.37 -2.29
C PHE A 71 -0.48 -12.63 -2.32
N HIS A 72 -0.42 -13.46 -3.38
CA HIS A 72 -1.00 -14.81 -3.44
C HIS A 72 -2.45 -14.91 -2.92
N LEU A 73 -3.39 -14.14 -3.47
CA LEU A 73 -4.81 -14.15 -3.09
C LEU A 73 -5.09 -13.73 -1.64
N ARG A 74 -4.22 -12.93 -1.04
CA ARG A 74 -4.51 -12.29 0.25
C ARG A 74 -5.53 -11.17 0.07
N LYS A 75 -6.28 -10.91 1.14
CA LYS A 75 -7.19 -9.76 1.22
C LYS A 75 -6.41 -8.46 1.47
N ILE A 76 -6.95 -7.35 1.00
CA ILE A 76 -6.49 -6.02 1.40
C ILE A 76 -6.78 -5.86 2.92
N PRO A 77 -5.79 -5.56 3.76
CA PRO A 77 -6.01 -5.37 5.20
C PRO A 77 -6.90 -4.15 5.48
N SER A 78 -7.91 -4.29 6.33
CA SER A 78 -8.81 -3.16 6.67
C SER A 78 -8.08 -2.08 7.45
N ARG A 79 -7.01 -2.44 8.19
CA ARG A 79 -6.15 -1.48 8.89
C ARG A 79 -5.40 -0.52 7.97
N LEU A 80 -5.43 -0.70 6.65
CA LEU A 80 -4.92 0.31 5.72
C LEU A 80 -5.64 1.66 5.92
N GLY A 81 -6.93 1.64 6.29
CA GLY A 81 -7.71 2.83 6.66
C GLY A 81 -7.13 3.65 7.82
N ASN A 82 -6.17 3.12 8.59
CA ASN A 82 -5.50 3.83 9.68
C ASN A 82 -4.44 4.84 9.23
N LEU A 83 -4.08 4.86 7.95
CA LEU A 83 -3.11 5.75 7.34
C LEU A 83 -3.78 7.07 6.92
N ALA A 84 -4.34 7.82 7.88
CA ALA A 84 -5.20 8.98 7.58
C ALA A 84 -4.52 10.12 6.78
N SER A 85 -3.18 10.13 6.69
CA SER A 85 -2.42 11.10 5.89
C SER A 85 -2.24 10.70 4.43
N LEU A 86 -2.66 9.49 4.04
CA LEU A 86 -2.39 8.94 2.72
C LEU A 86 -3.08 9.75 1.62
N LEU A 87 -2.30 10.15 0.63
CA LEU A 87 -2.70 10.86 -0.59
C LEU A 87 -2.70 9.90 -1.79
N TYR A 88 -1.74 8.96 -1.81
CA TYR A 88 -1.56 8.02 -2.90
C TYR A 88 -1.49 6.58 -2.37
N LEU A 89 -2.34 5.72 -2.92
CA LEU A 89 -2.31 4.29 -2.67
C LEU A 89 -2.31 3.52 -3.99
N ASN A 90 -1.27 2.71 -4.19
CA ASN A 90 -1.21 1.80 -5.33
C ASN A 90 -0.95 0.36 -4.88
N LEU A 91 -1.92 -0.51 -5.17
CA LEU A 91 -1.90 -1.95 -4.93
C LEU A 91 -2.03 -2.75 -6.23
N SER A 92 -1.79 -2.14 -7.39
CA SER A 92 -2.07 -2.73 -8.70
C SER A 92 -1.14 -3.88 -9.04
N ASN A 93 -1.66 -4.87 -9.76
CA ASN A 93 -0.88 -6.03 -10.22
C ASN A 93 -0.13 -6.73 -9.07
N SER A 94 -0.82 -6.97 -7.95
CA SER A 94 -0.20 -7.54 -6.74
C SER A 94 -0.86 -8.83 -6.25
N GLY A 95 -1.80 -9.39 -7.01
CA GLY A 95 -2.44 -10.66 -6.69
C GLY A 95 -3.39 -10.61 -5.48
N PHE A 96 -3.86 -9.43 -5.07
CA PHE A 96 -4.87 -9.30 -4.01
C PHE A 96 -6.23 -9.88 -4.46
N SER A 97 -7.01 -10.41 -3.52
CA SER A 97 -8.36 -10.93 -3.81
C SER A 97 -9.35 -10.69 -2.68
N GLY A 98 -10.62 -11.08 -2.91
CA GLY A 98 -11.72 -10.82 -2.01
C GLY A 98 -12.24 -9.38 -2.12
N GLN A 99 -13.04 -8.98 -1.15
CA GLN A 99 -13.68 -7.66 -1.13
C GLN A 99 -12.71 -6.53 -0.79
N ILE A 100 -12.98 -5.36 -1.36
CA ILE A 100 -12.34 -4.11 -0.97
C ILE A 100 -12.89 -3.69 0.41
N PRO A 101 -12.04 -3.49 1.43
CA PRO A 101 -12.50 -3.11 2.76
C PRO A 101 -13.11 -1.70 2.75
N GLY A 102 -14.29 -1.55 3.38
CA GLY A 102 -14.96 -0.26 3.49
C GLY A 102 -14.14 0.77 4.26
N GLU A 103 -13.22 0.32 5.12
CA GLU A 103 -12.28 1.14 5.87
C GLU A 103 -11.34 1.99 4.99
N LEU A 104 -11.21 1.69 3.69
CA LEU A 104 -10.52 2.60 2.77
C LEU A 104 -11.21 3.97 2.66
N SER A 105 -12.50 4.10 3.00
CA SER A 105 -13.18 5.39 3.08
C SER A 105 -12.74 6.26 4.27
N LEU A 106 -11.94 5.71 5.19
CA LEU A 106 -11.32 6.50 6.27
C LEU A 106 -10.12 7.32 5.79
N LEU A 107 -9.62 7.03 4.58
CA LEU A 107 -8.52 7.76 3.93
C LEU A 107 -9.03 9.09 3.34
N THR A 108 -9.51 9.99 4.20
CA THR A 108 -10.20 11.22 3.80
C THR A 108 -9.36 12.21 2.98
N ARG A 109 -8.04 12.04 2.97
CA ARG A 109 -7.10 12.83 2.17
C ARG A 109 -6.72 12.18 0.85
N LEU A 110 -7.15 10.94 0.60
CA LEU A 110 -6.74 10.16 -0.56
C LEU A 110 -7.16 10.85 -1.85
N ASP A 111 -6.18 11.04 -2.73
CA ASP A 111 -6.35 11.65 -4.05
C ASP A 111 -6.32 10.60 -5.15
N THR A 112 -5.45 9.60 -5.01
CA THR A 112 -5.25 8.56 -6.01
C THR A 112 -5.35 7.17 -5.38
N LEU A 113 -6.26 6.35 -5.90
CA LEU A 113 -6.45 4.95 -5.54
C LEU A 113 -6.33 4.04 -6.77
N VAL A 114 -5.30 3.21 -6.80
CA VAL A 114 -5.04 2.26 -7.88
C VAL A 114 -5.14 0.83 -7.36
N LEU A 115 -6.15 0.10 -7.81
CA LEU A 115 -6.42 -1.30 -7.45
C LEU A 115 -6.45 -2.22 -8.68
N SER A 116 -6.09 -1.71 -9.85
CA SER A 116 -6.22 -2.42 -11.12
C SER A 116 -5.38 -3.70 -11.19
N SER A 117 -5.79 -4.64 -12.04
CA SER A 117 -5.07 -5.89 -12.28
C SER A 117 -4.90 -6.73 -11.02
N ASN A 118 -5.98 -6.92 -10.26
CA ASN A 118 -6.02 -7.84 -9.12
C ASN A 118 -7.16 -8.85 -9.34
N LYS A 119 -7.47 -9.64 -8.31
CA LYS A 119 -8.57 -10.60 -8.29
C LYS A 119 -9.62 -10.16 -7.25
N LEU A 120 -9.82 -8.86 -7.11
CA LEU A 120 -10.81 -8.29 -6.19
C LEU A 120 -12.22 -8.57 -6.71
N GLU A 121 -13.15 -8.82 -5.79
CA GLU A 121 -14.51 -9.28 -6.09
C GLU A 121 -15.52 -8.73 -5.09
N GLY A 122 -16.81 -8.88 -5.41
CA GLY A 122 -17.92 -8.39 -4.59
C GLY A 122 -18.23 -6.91 -4.79
N GLU A 123 -19.13 -6.35 -3.98
CA GLU A 123 -19.57 -4.96 -4.15
C GLU A 123 -18.47 -3.97 -3.80
N PHE A 124 -18.26 -2.97 -4.67
CA PHE A 124 -17.38 -1.86 -4.38
C PHE A 124 -17.97 -0.97 -3.27
N PRO A 125 -17.22 -0.67 -2.18
CA PRO A 125 -17.73 0.14 -1.07
C PRO A 125 -18.12 1.55 -1.53
N ARG A 126 -19.41 1.85 -1.50
CA ARG A 126 -19.94 3.14 -1.96
C ARG A 126 -19.39 4.34 -1.17
N SER A 127 -19.00 4.13 0.08
CA SER A 127 -18.35 5.14 0.93
C SER A 127 -17.04 5.67 0.35
N ILE A 128 -16.36 4.90 -0.53
CA ILE A 128 -15.15 5.40 -1.22
C ILE A 128 -15.50 6.50 -2.22
N PHE A 129 -16.70 6.49 -2.82
CA PHE A 129 -17.16 7.57 -3.70
C PHE A 129 -17.49 8.87 -2.94
N GLU A 130 -17.58 8.82 -1.61
CA GLU A 130 -17.81 9.99 -0.76
C GLU A 130 -16.51 10.73 -0.39
N LEU A 131 -15.35 10.18 -0.78
CA LEU A 131 -14.04 10.81 -0.57
C LEU A 131 -13.90 12.07 -1.44
N GLN A 132 -14.09 13.24 -0.81
CA GLN A 132 -14.07 14.55 -1.50
C GLN A 132 -12.74 14.91 -2.18
N LYS A 133 -11.65 14.23 -1.82
CA LYS A 133 -10.31 14.48 -2.39
C LYS A 133 -9.94 13.49 -3.50
N LEU A 134 -10.70 12.40 -3.67
CA LEU A 134 -10.37 11.36 -4.62
C LEU A 134 -10.56 11.85 -6.05
N CYS A 135 -9.46 11.98 -6.80
CA CYS A 135 -9.44 12.41 -8.20
C CYS A 135 -9.25 11.24 -9.16
N ILE A 136 -8.46 10.24 -8.76
CA ILE A 136 -8.09 9.11 -9.60
C ILE A 136 -8.51 7.80 -8.92
N LEU A 137 -9.36 7.04 -9.60
CA LEU A 137 -9.80 5.71 -9.18
C LEU A 137 -9.64 4.73 -10.33
N LEU A 138 -8.71 3.78 -10.20
CA LEU A 138 -8.41 2.79 -11.24
C LEU A 138 -8.71 1.37 -10.74
N LEU A 139 -9.81 0.79 -11.24
CA LEU A 139 -10.32 -0.52 -10.82
C LEU A 139 -10.27 -1.60 -11.91
N SER A 140 -9.81 -1.25 -13.11
CA SER A 140 -9.81 -2.15 -14.28
C SER A 140 -9.13 -3.49 -14.01
N SER A 141 -9.54 -4.53 -14.73
CA SER A 141 -8.96 -5.87 -14.60
C SER A 141 -9.09 -6.44 -13.18
N ASN A 142 -10.31 -6.41 -12.64
CA ASN A 142 -10.76 -7.10 -11.43
C ASN A 142 -12.10 -7.81 -11.73
N ASN A 143 -12.64 -8.52 -10.74
CA ASN A 143 -13.93 -9.21 -10.81
C ASN A 143 -15.04 -8.45 -10.01
N LEU A 144 -15.03 -7.12 -10.10
CA LEU A 144 -15.94 -6.20 -9.39
C LEU A 144 -17.24 -5.92 -10.14
#